data_AF-A0A3D2WKP1-F1
#
_entry.id   AF-A0A3D2WKP1-F1
#
_cell.length_a   1.000
_cell.length_b   1.000
_cell.length_c   1.000
_cell.angle_alpha   90.00
_cell.angle_beta   90.00
_cell.angle_gamma   90.00
#
_symmetry.space_group_name_H-M   'P 1'
#
loop_
_entity.id
_entity.type
_entity.pdbx_description
1 polymer ?
#
loop_
_entity_poly.entity_id
_entity_poly.type
_entity_poly.pdbx_seq_one_letter_code
_entity_poly.pdbx_strand_id
1 'polypeptide(L)'
;MSTPTLLDGNKNDIRAQLQKYGEHLLQGGHPAAWQDIIDVPGVTRVDHALVLLVNEFILNGASTSTDPEGSGAAELEAFAQIVHASLHELIVHFRDSRQFAQEAWKKIEETIVKTVKNLISMKTKKQTEHIDLIEEPLRDFLLLAGDVGFQFSYEVRQVMRNWMEMAFDEEIKKSSAPQPKSNVVDRAWQWQDPFLSMLNQISEGGKVVDEFDCFNSIENQLVFLPEQTLADIFSHGLSFERSEIRELMPLMALHKCEEVSLIALQVLENFIDTLSPTGLRRLISMRNWLPASRHTDLDHVIRAARTRNSEACNEDDSLVPEVEVVKHLASSIDGSGAQNIMTLMKSKHGFKIFVGVVKENIGWIDVWSSDWSTKTACERIIRSFQKSIFTLEVTQEYVEFIFRLGLHWNSISNIIPKPEFLHWVELLHDTQVNPRSFDADDYVYLLDLDPDTKPTPFQIRQGMDASGQWLRQGEFAAGWFEAGDHVETYIENDIPD
;
A
#
# COMPACT_ATOMS: atom_id res chain seq x y z
N MET A 1 -4.80 -7.55 31.68
CA MET A 1 -3.91 -6.56 32.30
C MET A 1 -4.52 -5.20 32.01
N SER A 2 -4.81 -4.44 33.05
CA SER A 2 -5.64 -3.22 32.95
C SER A 2 -4.90 -2.12 32.19
N THR A 3 -5.49 -1.62 31.12
CA THR A 3 -5.11 -0.37 30.45
C THR A 3 -5.05 0.73 31.50
N PRO A 4 -3.93 1.44 31.69
CA PRO A 4 -3.90 2.56 32.62
C PRO A 4 -4.84 3.63 32.05
N THR A 5 -5.75 4.13 32.88
CA THR A 5 -6.51 5.34 32.58
C THR A 5 -5.50 6.48 32.44
N LEU A 6 -5.05 6.74 31.20
CA LEU A 6 -4.00 7.72 30.88
C LEU A 6 -4.48 9.17 31.03
N LEU A 7 -5.75 9.39 31.38
CA LEU A 7 -6.40 10.69 31.35
C LEU A 7 -6.40 11.37 32.73
N ASP A 8 -5.37 12.17 32.98
CA ASP A 8 -5.37 13.27 33.96
C ASP A 8 -4.98 14.57 33.24
N GLY A 9 -5.50 14.75 32.02
CA GLY A 9 -5.31 15.93 31.17
C GLY A 9 -6.57 16.78 31.08
N ASN A 10 -6.44 18.05 30.73
CA ASN A 10 -7.58 18.90 30.42
C ASN A 10 -8.34 18.31 29.22
N LYS A 11 -9.64 18.02 29.38
CA LYS A 11 -10.50 17.39 28.35
C LYS A 11 -10.59 18.17 27.02
N ASN A 12 -10.12 19.42 27.00
CA ASN A 12 -10.16 20.25 25.79
C ASN A 12 -8.78 20.47 25.16
N ASP A 13 -7.71 19.89 25.71
CA ASP A 13 -6.35 20.08 25.22
C ASP A 13 -5.80 18.78 24.64
N ILE A 14 -6.04 18.59 23.34
CA ILE A 14 -5.58 17.42 22.59
C ILE A 14 -4.05 17.30 22.55
N ARG A 15 -3.32 18.42 22.57
CA ARG A 15 -1.85 18.39 22.57
C ARG A 15 -1.31 17.86 23.88
N ALA A 16 -1.85 18.31 25.01
CA ALA A 16 -1.47 17.77 26.32
C ALA A 16 -1.79 16.26 26.44
N GLN A 17 -2.89 15.80 25.84
CA GLN A 17 -3.23 14.37 25.78
C GLN A 17 -2.21 13.59 24.94
N LEU A 18 -1.86 14.08 23.75
CA LEU A 18 -0.86 13.46 22.87
C LEU A 18 0.54 13.48 23.47
N GLN A 19 0.95 14.57 24.11
CA GLN A 19 2.26 14.65 24.77
C GLN A 19 2.41 13.54 25.82
N LYS A 20 1.42 13.40 26.72
CA LYS A 20 1.43 12.37 27.76
C LYS A 20 1.46 10.95 27.18
N TYR A 21 0.70 10.72 26.11
CA TYR A 21 0.70 9.43 25.41
C TYR A 21 2.04 9.16 24.71
N GLY A 22 2.63 10.17 24.08
CA GLY A 22 3.94 10.10 23.46
C GLY A 22 5.04 9.77 24.45
N GLU A 23 5.04 10.40 25.63
CA GLU A 23 5.96 10.08 26.71
C GLU A 23 5.82 8.61 27.16
N HIS A 24 4.60 8.08 27.21
CA HIS A 24 4.35 6.65 27.49
C HIS A 24 4.90 5.75 26.39
N LEU A 25 4.72 6.10 25.11
CA LEU A 25 5.29 5.33 23.98
C LEU A 25 6.82 5.33 24.00
N LEU A 26 7.44 6.50 24.19
CA LEU A 26 8.90 6.65 24.27
C LEU A 26 9.50 5.89 25.47
N GLN A 27 8.72 5.63 26.51
CA GLN A 27 9.11 4.79 27.65
C GLN A 27 8.90 3.28 27.41
N GLY A 28 8.55 2.87 26.19
CA GLY A 28 8.29 1.47 25.83
C GLY A 28 6.89 0.97 26.17
N GLY A 29 5.95 1.90 26.39
CA GLY A 29 4.55 1.60 26.63
C GLY A 29 3.87 0.96 25.42
N HIS A 30 2.84 0.14 25.67
CA HIS A 30 2.05 -0.45 24.58
C HIS A 30 1.13 0.58 23.91
N PRO A 31 0.92 0.47 22.58
CA PRO A 31 -0.07 1.27 21.88
C PRO A 31 -1.47 1.08 22.44
N ALA A 32 -2.23 2.17 22.54
CA ALA A 32 -3.63 2.18 22.95
C ALA A 32 -4.55 2.57 21.77
N ALA A 33 -5.83 2.25 21.90
CA ALA A 33 -6.83 2.67 20.92
C ALA A 33 -7.01 4.19 20.99
N TRP A 34 -7.32 4.85 19.86
CA TRP A 34 -7.41 6.31 19.82
C TRP A 34 -8.53 6.83 20.74
N GLN A 35 -9.59 6.05 20.96
CA GLN A 35 -10.70 6.37 21.86
C GLN A 35 -10.28 6.45 23.32
N ASP A 36 -9.23 5.72 23.72
CA ASP A 36 -8.69 5.74 25.08
C ASP A 36 -7.77 6.95 25.32
N ILE A 37 -7.35 7.61 24.24
CA ILE A 37 -6.38 8.70 24.26
C ILE A 37 -7.08 10.06 24.06
N ILE A 38 -7.98 10.14 23.07
CA ILE A 38 -8.65 11.37 22.68
C ILE A 38 -9.97 11.52 23.47
N ASP A 39 -9.91 12.22 24.60
CA ASP A 39 -11.08 12.59 25.41
C ASP A 39 -11.46 14.05 25.11
N VAL A 40 -11.87 14.32 23.87
CA VAL A 40 -12.33 15.66 23.41
C VAL A 40 -13.83 15.62 23.11
N PRO A 41 -14.65 16.53 23.67
CA PRO A 41 -16.08 16.56 23.43
C PRO A 41 -16.44 16.65 21.95
N GLY A 42 -17.27 15.72 21.45
CA GLY A 42 -17.70 15.66 20.05
C GLY A 42 -16.85 14.75 19.16
N VAL A 43 -15.71 14.24 19.66
CA VAL A 43 -14.92 13.21 18.98
C VAL A 43 -15.45 11.84 19.36
N THR A 44 -16.41 11.33 18.59
CA THR A 44 -17.08 10.04 18.85
C THR A 44 -16.81 9.00 17.78
N ARG A 45 -16.22 9.40 16.65
CA ARG A 45 -15.89 8.54 15.52
C ARG A 45 -14.50 8.88 14.99
N VAL A 46 -13.91 7.92 14.29
CA VAL A 46 -12.55 8.01 13.76
C VAL A 46 -12.33 9.21 12.83
N ASP A 47 -13.34 9.58 12.04
CA ASP A 47 -13.24 10.71 11.13
C ASP A 47 -13.19 12.05 11.87
N HIS A 48 -13.86 12.17 13.01
CA HIS A 48 -13.75 13.34 13.87
C HIS A 48 -12.34 13.45 14.47
N ALA A 49 -11.75 12.33 14.88
CA ALA A 49 -10.40 12.28 15.45
C ALA A 49 -9.35 12.71 14.41
N LEU A 50 -9.41 12.15 13.20
CA LEU A 50 -8.48 12.51 12.11
C LEU A 50 -8.59 13.98 11.71
N VAL A 51 -9.82 14.49 11.54
CA VAL A 51 -10.03 15.91 11.21
C VAL A 51 -9.51 16.82 12.33
N LEU A 52 -9.68 16.45 13.60
CA LEU A 52 -9.12 17.20 14.73
C LEU A 52 -7.59 17.22 14.67
N LEU A 53 -6.94 16.07 14.50
CA LEU A 53 -5.48 15.95 14.46
C LEU A 53 -4.87 16.73 13.29
N VAL A 54 -5.47 16.63 12.10
CA VAL A 54 -5.05 17.40 10.92
C VAL A 54 -5.20 18.90 11.17
N ASN A 55 -6.31 19.35 11.78
CA ASN A 55 -6.47 20.77 12.08
C ASN A 55 -5.43 21.25 13.10
N GLU A 56 -5.15 20.48 14.14
CA GLU A 56 -4.24 20.91 15.20
C GLU A 56 -2.77 20.87 14.79
N PHE A 57 -2.33 19.83 14.07
CA PHE A 57 -0.93 19.65 13.72
C PHE A 57 -0.57 20.23 12.36
N ILE A 58 -1.48 20.19 11.39
CA ILE A 58 -1.20 20.64 10.01
C ILE A 58 -1.75 22.05 9.77
N LEU A 59 -3.00 22.35 10.14
CA LEU A 59 -3.58 23.68 9.90
C LEU A 59 -3.07 24.75 10.89
N ASN A 60 -3.00 24.42 12.18
CA ASN A 60 -2.59 25.38 13.22
C ASN A 60 -1.07 25.39 13.46
N GLY A 61 -0.39 24.25 13.26
CA GLY A 61 1.03 24.04 13.54
C GLY A 61 1.35 23.80 15.01
N ALA A 62 2.45 23.09 15.27
CA ALA A 62 2.92 22.81 16.62
C ALA A 62 3.13 24.08 17.47
N SER A 63 2.70 24.07 18.74
CA SER A 63 3.01 25.18 19.66
C SER A 63 4.49 25.14 20.03
N THR A 64 5.14 26.30 20.08
CA THR A 64 6.52 26.45 20.57
C THR A 64 6.57 26.15 22.08
N SER A 65 6.62 24.88 22.44
CA SER A 65 7.16 24.47 23.74
C SER A 65 8.63 24.87 23.75
N THR A 66 9.04 25.63 24.78
CA THR A 66 10.42 26.15 24.95
C THR A 66 11.44 25.06 25.30
N ASP A 67 11.09 23.78 25.15
CA ASP A 67 11.94 22.63 25.46
C ASP A 67 12.10 21.74 24.19
N PRO A 68 13.13 22.01 23.35
CA PRO A 68 13.19 21.51 21.98
C PRO A 68 13.45 20.00 21.81
N GLU A 69 13.88 19.27 22.83
CA GLU A 69 14.44 17.92 22.63
C GLU A 69 13.58 16.76 23.16
N GLY A 70 12.54 17.02 23.97
CA GLY A 70 11.72 15.95 24.58
C GLY A 70 10.22 16.05 24.33
N SER A 71 9.65 17.24 24.42
CA SER A 71 8.19 17.46 24.37
C SER A 71 7.62 17.40 22.95
N GLY A 72 8.32 17.95 21.95
CA GLY A 72 7.88 17.91 20.55
C GLY A 72 7.95 16.50 19.92
N ALA A 73 9.01 15.74 20.23
CA ALA A 73 9.17 14.38 19.75
C ALA A 73 8.08 13.43 20.30
N ALA A 74 7.70 13.60 21.56
CA ALA A 74 6.61 12.85 22.16
C ALA A 74 5.26 13.14 21.47
N GLU A 75 4.93 14.42 21.25
CA GLU A 75 3.69 14.80 20.55
C GLU A 75 3.63 14.21 19.13
N LEU A 76 4.75 14.24 18.40
CA LEU A 76 4.80 13.72 17.05
C LEU A 76 4.69 12.20 16.99
N GLU A 77 5.37 11.46 17.87
CA GLU A 77 5.26 10.00 17.97
C GLU A 77 3.81 9.58 18.27
N ALA A 78 3.17 10.28 19.21
CA ALA A 78 1.76 10.09 19.52
C ALA A 78 0.86 10.41 18.33
N PHE A 79 1.10 11.52 17.64
CA PHE A 79 0.37 11.91 16.44
C PHE A 79 0.46 10.81 15.36
N ALA A 80 1.68 10.37 15.01
CA ALA A 80 1.90 9.36 13.99
C ALA A 80 1.19 8.04 14.34
N GLN A 81 1.32 7.57 15.58
CA GLN A 81 0.69 6.33 16.01
C GLN A 81 -0.86 6.39 15.97
N ILE A 82 -1.44 7.50 16.42
CA ILE A 82 -2.90 7.68 16.44
C ILE A 82 -3.44 7.87 15.02
N VAL A 83 -2.76 8.66 14.19
CA VAL A 83 -3.11 8.86 12.77
C VAL A 83 -3.09 7.52 12.04
N HIS A 84 -2.03 6.73 12.19
CA HIS A 84 -1.92 5.41 11.56
C HIS A 84 -3.08 4.49 11.95
N ALA A 85 -3.36 4.34 13.25
CA ALA A 85 -4.48 3.51 13.72
C ALA A 85 -5.84 4.01 13.20
N SER A 86 -6.05 5.33 13.22
CA SER A 86 -7.30 5.95 12.76
C SER A 86 -7.48 5.82 11.25
N LEU A 87 -6.40 5.92 10.46
CA LEU A 87 -6.46 5.72 9.01
C LEU A 87 -6.82 4.28 8.66
N HIS A 88 -6.31 3.28 9.40
CA HIS A 88 -6.69 1.87 9.21
C HIS A 88 -8.18 1.62 9.47
N GLU A 89 -8.77 2.28 10.46
CA GLU A 89 -10.21 2.18 10.69
C GLU A 89 -11.00 2.96 9.61
N LEU A 90 -10.53 4.16 9.22
CA LEU A 90 -11.19 4.96 8.20
C LEU A 90 -11.17 4.30 6.81
N ILE A 91 -10.08 3.65 6.40
CA ILE A 91 -9.96 3.06 5.05
C ILE A 91 -10.98 1.94 4.82
N VAL A 92 -11.37 1.20 5.87
CA VAL A 92 -12.43 0.19 5.79
C VAL A 92 -13.74 0.85 5.38
N HIS A 93 -14.16 1.89 6.12
CA HIS A 93 -15.37 2.64 5.82
C HIS A 93 -15.30 3.37 4.47
N PHE A 94 -14.12 3.86 4.10
CA PHE A 94 -13.89 4.52 2.82
C PHE A 94 -14.08 3.57 1.65
N ARG A 95 -13.54 2.35 1.73
CA ARG A 95 -13.68 1.28 0.72
C ARG A 95 -15.14 0.82 0.58
N ASP A 96 -15.89 0.83 1.67
CA ASP A 96 -17.34 0.56 1.67
C ASP A 96 -18.19 1.73 1.16
N SER A 97 -17.55 2.79 0.63
CA SER A 97 -18.23 3.98 0.11
C SER A 97 -19.14 4.66 1.15
N ARG A 98 -18.81 4.57 2.44
CA ARG A 98 -19.56 5.25 3.50
C ARG A 98 -19.43 6.76 3.33
N GLN A 99 -20.57 7.44 3.22
CA GLN A 99 -20.62 8.88 2.96
C GLN A 99 -19.77 9.68 3.95
N PHE A 100 -19.83 9.37 5.24
CA PHE A 100 -19.07 10.11 6.25
C PHE A 100 -17.55 9.98 6.08
N ALA A 101 -17.07 8.80 5.68
CA ALA A 101 -15.64 8.56 5.48
C ALA A 101 -15.14 9.28 4.22
N GLN A 102 -15.95 9.27 3.15
CA GLN A 102 -15.69 10.00 1.91
C GLN A 102 -15.64 11.52 2.13
N GLU A 103 -16.62 12.07 2.86
CA GLU A 103 -16.69 13.49 3.21
C GLU A 103 -15.54 13.93 4.11
N ALA A 104 -15.17 13.10 5.09
CA ALA A 104 -14.06 13.38 5.98
C ALA A 104 -12.71 13.36 5.25
N TRP A 105 -12.47 12.37 4.40
CA TRP A 105 -11.27 12.31 3.58
C TRP A 105 -11.14 13.55 2.69
N LYS A 106 -12.23 13.92 2.01
CA LYS A 106 -12.27 15.15 1.20
C LYS A 106 -11.96 16.40 2.02
N LYS A 107 -12.52 16.52 3.22
CA LYS A 107 -12.26 17.66 4.13
C LYS A 107 -10.80 17.73 4.55
N ILE A 108 -10.17 16.58 4.81
CA ILE A 108 -8.74 16.50 5.14
C ILE A 108 -7.90 17.02 3.96
N GLU A 109 -8.19 16.57 2.74
CA GLU A 109 -7.50 17.05 1.53
C GLU A 109 -7.67 18.56 1.33
N GLU A 110 -8.88 19.09 1.49
CA GLU A 110 -9.17 20.52 1.41
C GLU A 110 -8.37 21.33 2.45
N THR A 111 -8.25 20.81 3.68
CA THR A 111 -7.41 21.42 4.72
C THR A 111 -5.94 21.44 4.33
N ILE A 112 -5.39 20.31 3.85
CA ILE A 112 -3.99 20.23 3.39
C ILE A 112 -3.73 21.24 2.27
N VAL A 113 -4.57 21.24 1.24
CA VAL A 113 -4.48 22.17 0.10
C VAL A 113 -4.49 23.63 0.57
N LYS A 114 -5.43 23.98 1.46
CA LYS A 114 -5.56 25.33 2.00
C LYS A 114 -4.31 25.73 2.80
N THR A 115 -3.84 24.86 3.68
CA THR A 115 -2.64 25.10 4.49
C THR A 115 -1.44 25.34 3.60
N VAL A 116 -1.15 24.43 2.66
CA VAL A 116 0.06 24.53 1.83
C VAL A 116 0.00 25.72 0.87
N LYS A 117 -1.16 26.03 0.28
CA LYS A 117 -1.34 27.28 -0.50
C LYS A 117 -1.08 28.53 0.34
N ASN A 118 -1.51 28.54 1.60
CA ASN A 118 -1.23 29.65 2.51
C ASN A 118 0.28 29.76 2.78
N LEU A 119 0.99 28.65 3.01
CA LEU A 119 2.44 28.65 3.20
C LEU A 119 3.20 29.20 1.99
N ILE A 120 2.83 28.75 0.80
CA ILE A 120 3.38 29.24 -0.47
C ILE A 120 3.20 30.76 -0.61
N SER A 121 2.05 31.29 -0.15
CA SER A 121 1.72 32.71 -0.27
C SER A 121 2.42 33.62 0.76
N MET A 122 2.89 33.06 1.88
CA MET A 122 3.66 33.81 2.88
C MET A 122 5.02 34.21 2.28
N LYS A 123 5.48 35.44 2.52
CA LYS A 123 6.70 36.00 1.88
C LYS A 123 7.78 36.46 2.88
N THR A 124 7.80 35.96 4.12
CA THR A 124 8.59 36.58 5.22
C THR A 124 9.09 35.59 6.25
N LYS A 125 9.98 36.02 7.17
CA LYS A 125 10.51 35.26 8.32
C LYS A 125 9.46 34.44 9.13
N LYS A 126 8.20 34.90 9.18
CA LYS A 126 7.08 34.14 9.78
C LYS A 126 6.73 32.83 9.05
N GLN A 127 7.04 32.76 7.76
CA GLN A 127 6.88 31.56 6.94
C GLN A 127 7.83 30.46 7.41
N THR A 128 9.10 30.78 7.68
CA THR A 128 10.10 29.81 8.14
C THR A 128 9.71 29.22 9.50
N GLU A 129 9.32 30.06 10.45
CA GLU A 129 8.87 29.61 11.78
C GLU A 129 7.61 28.72 11.71
N HIS A 130 6.69 29.01 10.78
CA HIS A 130 5.48 28.21 10.62
C HIS A 130 5.71 26.90 9.86
N ILE A 131 6.62 26.88 8.87
CA ILE A 131 7.03 25.68 8.14
C ILE A 131 7.66 24.66 9.11
N ASP A 132 8.57 25.10 9.97
CA ASP A 132 9.25 24.23 10.94
C ASP A 132 8.26 23.47 11.86
N LEU A 133 7.06 24.02 12.08
CA LEU A 133 6.05 23.49 13.00
C LEU A 133 5.02 22.54 12.36
N ILE A 134 4.96 22.48 11.03
CA ILE A 134 3.97 21.69 10.27
C ILE A 134 4.60 20.69 9.31
N GLU A 135 5.88 20.88 8.97
CA GLU A 135 6.58 20.05 7.98
C GLU A 135 6.55 18.57 8.37
N GLU A 136 6.97 18.25 9.59
CA GLU A 136 7.07 16.87 10.07
C GLU A 136 5.70 16.19 10.21
N PRO A 137 4.70 16.79 10.89
CA PRO A 137 3.37 16.19 10.94
C PRO A 137 2.70 16.03 9.57
N LEU A 138 2.91 16.98 8.66
CA LEU A 138 2.37 16.87 7.30
C LEU A 138 3.02 15.73 6.53
N ARG A 139 4.36 15.61 6.57
CA ARG A 139 5.09 14.51 5.94
C ARG A 139 4.60 13.17 6.47
N ASP A 140 4.59 13.00 7.80
CA ASP A 140 4.23 11.74 8.43
C ASP A 140 2.77 11.38 8.12
N PHE A 141 1.85 12.35 8.13
CA PHE A 141 0.47 12.13 7.71
C PHE A 141 0.37 11.64 6.26
N LEU A 142 1.07 12.28 5.32
CA LEU A 142 1.03 11.92 3.91
C LEU A 142 1.58 10.51 3.66
N LEU A 143 2.70 10.16 4.30
CA LEU A 143 3.31 8.83 4.18
C LEU A 143 2.41 7.75 4.81
N LEU A 144 1.94 7.95 6.05
CA LEU A 144 1.06 7.01 6.73
C LEU A 144 -0.25 6.78 5.97
N ALA A 145 -0.86 7.83 5.42
CA ALA A 145 -2.05 7.69 4.59
C ALA A 145 -1.77 6.91 3.30
N GLY A 146 -0.62 7.16 2.66
CA GLY A 146 -0.15 6.42 1.50
C GLY A 146 0.06 4.92 1.82
N ASP A 147 0.69 4.61 2.95
CA ASP A 147 0.99 3.26 3.44
C ASP A 147 -0.28 2.47 3.75
N VAL A 148 -1.27 3.11 4.38
CA VAL A 148 -2.59 2.51 4.65
C VAL A 148 -3.38 2.25 3.35
N GLY A 149 -3.03 2.94 2.27
CA GLY A 149 -3.60 2.71 0.94
C GLY A 149 -4.57 3.80 0.47
N PHE A 150 -4.59 4.98 1.11
CA PHE A 150 -5.27 6.13 0.54
C PHE A 150 -4.52 6.66 -0.68
N GLN A 151 -5.27 7.19 -1.64
CA GLN A 151 -4.74 7.91 -2.79
C GLN A 151 -5.15 9.37 -2.67
N PHE A 152 -4.16 10.26 -2.63
CA PHE A 152 -4.41 11.69 -2.62
C PHE A 152 -4.92 12.17 -3.97
N SER A 153 -5.83 13.13 -3.99
CA SER A 153 -6.30 13.78 -5.20
C SER A 153 -5.19 14.53 -5.94
N TYR A 154 -5.41 14.76 -7.24
CA TYR A 154 -4.48 15.53 -8.08
C TYR A 154 -4.18 16.91 -7.48
N GLU A 155 -5.16 17.59 -6.89
CA GLU A 155 -4.96 18.92 -6.29
C GLU A 155 -3.96 18.89 -5.13
N VAL A 156 -4.09 17.92 -4.21
CA VAL A 156 -3.12 17.75 -3.11
C VAL A 156 -1.73 17.52 -3.66
N ARG A 157 -1.57 16.58 -4.60
CA ARG A 157 -0.27 16.26 -5.21
C ARG A 157 0.38 17.48 -5.86
N GLN A 158 -0.38 18.26 -6.63
CA GLN A 158 0.13 19.45 -7.32
C GLN A 158 0.54 20.56 -6.35
N VAL A 159 -0.25 20.81 -5.31
CA VAL A 159 0.08 21.84 -4.31
C VAL A 159 1.34 21.46 -3.54
N MET A 160 1.51 20.17 -3.21
CA MET A 160 2.73 19.66 -2.58
C MET A 160 3.94 19.79 -3.51
N ARG A 161 3.82 19.38 -4.78
CA ARG A 161 4.89 19.51 -5.79
C ARG A 161 5.35 20.96 -5.94
N ASN A 162 4.40 21.90 -6.08
CA ASN A 162 4.72 23.32 -6.18
C ASN A 162 5.44 23.85 -4.93
N TRP A 163 5.03 23.40 -3.75
CA TRP A 163 5.71 23.79 -2.51
C TRP A 163 7.15 23.26 -2.47
N MET A 164 7.36 22.01 -2.89
CA MET A 164 8.69 21.40 -2.98
C MET A 164 9.59 22.12 -3.98
N GLU A 165 9.09 22.43 -5.18
CA GLU A 165 9.83 23.20 -6.20
C GLU A 165 10.30 24.55 -5.66
N MET A 166 9.44 25.27 -4.94
CA MET A 166 9.80 26.54 -4.32
C MET A 166 10.90 26.39 -3.25
N ALA A 167 10.86 25.32 -2.46
CA ALA A 167 11.87 25.04 -1.45
C ALA A 167 13.24 24.77 -2.11
N PHE A 168 13.29 23.94 -3.16
CA PHE A 168 14.51 23.67 -3.93
C PHE A 168 15.09 24.94 -4.56
N ASP A 169 14.25 25.77 -5.17
CA ASP A 169 14.67 27.04 -5.79
C ASP A 169 15.31 28.01 -4.78
N GLU A 170 14.79 28.07 -3.55
CA GLU A 170 15.37 28.88 -2.49
C GLU A 170 16.74 28.37 -2.04
N GLU A 171 16.90 27.05 -1.95
CA GLU A 171 18.15 26.41 -1.54
C GLU A 171 19.27 26.65 -2.58
N ILE A 172 18.96 26.46 -3.86
CA ILE A 172 19.88 26.74 -4.97
C ILE A 172 20.38 28.19 -4.89
N LYS A 173 19.47 29.16 -4.68
CA LYS A 173 19.83 30.59 -4.53
C LYS A 173 20.74 30.85 -3.32
N LYS A 174 20.53 30.16 -2.20
CA LYS A 174 21.36 30.27 -0.98
C LYS A 174 22.75 29.65 -1.17
N SER A 175 22.87 28.54 -1.91
CA SER A 175 24.14 27.85 -2.18
C SER A 175 25.16 28.68 -2.98
N SER A 176 24.69 29.67 -3.75
CA SER A 176 25.52 30.63 -4.49
C SER A 176 26.11 31.79 -3.66
N ALA A 177 25.85 31.86 -2.35
CA ALA A 177 26.44 32.84 -1.43
C ALA A 177 27.63 32.26 -0.64
N PRO A 178 28.62 33.08 -0.18
CA PRO A 178 29.73 32.58 0.62
C PRO A 178 29.20 32.02 1.95
N GLN A 179 29.41 30.73 2.17
CA GLN A 179 28.79 29.94 3.25
C GLN A 179 28.85 30.62 4.63
N PRO A 180 27.75 30.66 5.39
CA PRO A 180 27.83 30.75 6.84
C PRO A 180 28.15 29.37 7.41
N LYS A 181 29.03 29.37 8.41
CA LYS A 181 29.38 28.19 9.23
C LYS A 181 28.18 27.78 10.10
N SER A 182 27.27 27.01 9.52
CA SER A 182 26.35 26.12 10.24
C SER A 182 25.97 25.04 9.26
N ASN A 183 26.15 23.77 9.64
CA ASN A 183 25.96 22.59 8.78
C ASN A 183 24.71 22.74 7.89
N VAL A 184 24.96 22.97 6.61
CA VAL A 184 23.97 23.26 5.55
C VAL A 184 23.22 21.99 5.14
N VAL A 185 23.32 20.91 5.92
CA VAL A 185 22.61 19.64 5.74
C VAL A 185 21.25 19.64 6.46
N ASP A 186 21.00 20.57 7.40
CA ASP A 186 19.91 20.39 8.37
C ASP A 186 18.62 21.20 8.13
N ARG A 187 18.53 22.15 7.18
CA ARG A 187 17.35 23.04 7.10
C ARG A 187 16.95 23.47 5.69
N ALA A 188 16.45 22.51 4.93
CA ALA A 188 15.40 22.64 3.92
C ALA A 188 15.14 21.22 3.43
N TRP A 189 14.01 20.62 3.79
CA TRP A 189 13.44 19.45 3.11
C TRP A 189 14.49 18.38 2.71
N GLN A 190 15.02 17.66 3.71
CA GLN A 190 15.60 16.35 3.44
C GLN A 190 14.48 15.37 3.05
N TRP A 191 13.85 15.56 1.89
CA TRP A 191 13.55 14.39 1.07
C TRP A 191 14.92 13.90 0.64
N GLN A 192 15.59 13.20 1.56
CA GLN A 192 16.76 12.41 1.22
C GLN A 192 16.37 11.67 -0.04
N ASP A 193 17.19 11.77 -1.08
CA ASP A 193 17.02 10.98 -2.30
C ASP A 193 16.45 9.62 -1.87
N PRO A 194 15.21 9.27 -2.25
CA PRO A 194 14.55 8.08 -1.72
C PRO A 194 15.44 6.85 -1.91
N PHE A 195 16.29 6.83 -2.94
CA PHE A 195 17.31 5.82 -3.12
C PHE A 195 18.43 5.88 -2.08
N LEU A 196 18.93 7.05 -1.69
CA LEU A 196 19.96 7.17 -0.65
C LEU A 196 19.41 6.85 0.74
N SER A 197 18.19 7.28 1.06
CA SER A 197 17.54 6.93 2.33
C SER A 197 17.29 5.42 2.41
N MET A 198 16.73 4.85 1.35
CA MET A 198 16.55 3.42 1.18
C MET A 198 17.90 2.68 1.25
N LEU A 199 18.94 3.14 0.55
CA LEU A 199 20.25 2.48 0.54
C LEU A 199 20.93 2.51 1.90
N ASN A 200 20.81 3.61 2.64
CA ASN A 200 21.31 3.70 4.02
C ASN A 200 20.59 2.68 4.90
N GLN A 201 19.25 2.62 4.85
CA GLN A 201 18.44 1.64 5.60
C GLN A 201 18.77 0.18 5.21
N ILE A 202 18.94 -0.10 3.92
CA ILE A 202 19.33 -1.42 3.40
C ILE A 202 20.73 -1.81 3.89
N SER A 203 21.67 -0.86 3.93
CA SER A 203 23.06 -1.10 4.35
C SER A 203 23.21 -1.38 5.84
N GLU A 204 22.36 -0.77 6.69
CA GLU A 204 22.39 -0.92 8.14
C GLU A 204 21.76 -2.23 8.63
N GLY A 205 20.77 -2.76 7.89
CA GLY A 205 19.97 -3.92 8.31
C GLY A 205 20.57 -5.31 8.04
N GLY A 206 21.64 -5.42 7.23
CA GLY A 206 22.22 -6.72 6.85
C GLY A 206 21.28 -7.67 6.10
N LYS A 207 20.10 -7.18 5.70
CA LYS A 207 19.08 -7.90 4.94
C LYS A 207 19.50 -7.97 3.47
N VAL A 208 19.31 -9.13 2.82
CA VAL A 208 19.35 -9.20 1.35
C VAL A 208 18.04 -8.59 0.85
N VAL A 209 18.14 -7.44 0.20
CA VAL A 209 16.99 -6.66 -0.27
C VAL A 209 16.88 -6.83 -1.77
N ASP A 210 15.69 -7.21 -2.23
CA ASP A 210 15.37 -7.34 -3.65
C ASP A 210 14.67 -6.08 -4.19
N GLU A 211 14.45 -6.03 -5.51
CA GLU A 211 13.81 -4.90 -6.18
C GLU A 211 12.36 -4.65 -5.73
N PHE A 212 11.65 -5.67 -5.22
CA PHE A 212 10.29 -5.53 -4.73
C PHE A 212 10.28 -4.89 -3.33
N ASP A 213 11.20 -5.29 -2.46
CA ASP A 213 11.45 -4.61 -1.20
C ASP A 213 11.85 -3.13 -1.43
N CYS A 214 12.67 -2.85 -2.45
CA CYS A 214 13.04 -1.48 -2.82
C CYS A 214 11.82 -0.67 -3.26
N PHE A 215 10.91 -1.27 -4.02
CA PHE A 215 9.66 -0.62 -4.46
C PHE A 215 8.81 -0.18 -3.28
N ASN A 216 8.53 -1.11 -2.35
CA ASN A 216 7.73 -0.83 -1.17
C ASN A 216 8.32 0.27 -0.30
N SER A 217 9.64 0.37 -0.26
CA SER A 217 10.35 1.36 0.56
C SER A 217 10.17 2.80 0.06
N ILE A 218 9.95 2.99 -1.25
CA ILE A 218 9.96 4.33 -1.87
C ILE A 218 8.64 4.74 -2.53
N GLU A 219 7.71 3.82 -2.82
CA GLU A 219 6.52 4.13 -3.65
C GLU A 219 5.72 5.35 -3.14
N ASN A 220 5.45 5.44 -1.84
CA ASN A 220 4.65 6.53 -1.28
C ASN A 220 5.42 7.85 -1.25
N GLN A 221 6.75 7.80 -1.26
CA GLN A 221 7.59 8.98 -1.28
C GLN A 221 7.58 9.65 -2.66
N LEU A 222 7.54 8.86 -3.75
CA LEU A 222 7.62 9.36 -5.12
C LEU A 222 6.41 10.21 -5.53
N VAL A 223 5.24 10.03 -4.88
CA VAL A 223 3.97 10.67 -5.25
C VAL A 223 4.05 12.20 -5.21
N PHE A 224 4.83 12.76 -4.27
CA PHE A 224 4.86 14.20 -4.00
C PHE A 224 6.03 14.92 -4.65
N LEU A 225 7.02 14.18 -5.19
CA LEU A 225 8.19 14.77 -5.81
C LEU A 225 7.83 15.54 -7.10
N PRO A 226 8.48 16.69 -7.35
CA PRO A 226 8.35 17.41 -8.62
C PRO A 226 8.73 16.53 -9.81
N GLU A 227 8.14 16.81 -10.98
CA GLU A 227 8.34 15.96 -12.17
C GLU A 227 9.80 15.88 -12.62
N GLN A 228 10.52 17.01 -12.62
CA GLN A 228 11.94 17.03 -12.97
C GLN A 228 12.78 16.25 -11.95
N THR A 229 12.50 16.43 -10.65
CA THR A 229 13.19 15.71 -9.57
C THR A 229 12.95 14.20 -9.68
N LEU A 230 11.72 13.77 -10.02
CA LEU A 230 11.41 12.36 -10.30
C LEU A 230 12.23 11.82 -11.47
N ALA A 231 12.30 12.57 -12.57
CA ALA A 231 13.06 12.16 -13.74
C ALA A 231 14.57 12.04 -13.43
N ASP A 232 15.11 12.98 -12.66
CA ASP A 232 16.52 12.97 -12.24
C ASP A 232 16.81 11.78 -11.31
N ILE A 233 15.91 11.51 -10.36
CA ILE A 233 15.98 10.37 -9.42
C ILE A 233 15.94 9.04 -10.17
N PHE A 234 15.01 8.84 -11.11
CA PHE A 234 14.95 7.62 -11.91
C PHE A 234 16.16 7.46 -12.84
N SER A 235 16.64 8.55 -13.43
CA SER A 235 17.85 8.54 -14.26
C SER A 235 19.08 8.16 -13.42
N HIS A 236 19.18 8.69 -12.20
CA HIS A 236 20.22 8.31 -11.24
C HIS A 236 20.09 6.83 -10.84
N GLY A 237 18.87 6.35 -10.56
CA GLY A 237 18.53 4.96 -10.29
C GLY A 237 19.10 3.98 -11.33
N LEU A 238 18.94 4.30 -12.62
CA LEU A 238 19.47 3.49 -13.72
C LEU A 238 21.00 3.49 -13.84
N SER A 239 21.67 4.47 -13.23
CA SER A 239 23.14 4.57 -13.22
C SER A 239 23.80 3.78 -12.09
N PHE A 240 23.04 3.27 -11.10
CA PHE A 240 23.60 2.48 -10.01
C PHE A 240 24.16 1.14 -10.50
N GLU A 241 25.28 0.72 -9.90
CA GLU A 241 25.87 -0.61 -10.18
C GLU A 241 24.97 -1.76 -9.70
N ARG A 242 24.28 -1.53 -8.57
CA ARG A 242 23.36 -2.49 -7.94
C ARG A 242 22.21 -2.86 -8.88
N SER A 243 22.03 -4.14 -9.14
CA SER A 243 20.98 -4.63 -10.04
C SER A 243 19.58 -4.41 -9.46
N GLU A 244 19.40 -4.49 -8.14
CA GLU A 244 18.08 -4.38 -7.51
C GLU A 244 17.45 -2.99 -7.73
N ILE A 245 18.29 -1.94 -7.77
CA ILE A 245 17.84 -0.57 -8.06
C ILE A 245 17.52 -0.40 -9.55
N ARG A 246 18.28 -1.04 -10.44
CA ARG A 246 17.99 -0.99 -11.88
C ARG A 246 16.72 -1.78 -12.22
N GLU A 247 16.53 -2.95 -11.62
CA GLU A 247 15.35 -3.81 -11.79
C GLU A 247 14.09 -3.24 -11.13
N LEU A 248 14.22 -2.27 -10.22
CA LEU A 248 13.10 -1.50 -9.70
C LEU A 248 12.43 -0.64 -10.79
N MET A 249 13.18 -0.13 -11.76
CA MET A 249 12.68 0.84 -12.73
C MET A 249 11.55 0.30 -13.62
N PRO A 250 11.65 -0.93 -14.17
CA PRO A 250 10.51 -1.58 -14.79
C PRO A 250 9.28 -1.65 -13.88
N LEU A 251 9.45 -1.96 -12.59
CA LEU A 251 8.34 -2.11 -11.63
C LEU A 251 7.56 -0.79 -11.42
N MET A 252 8.16 0.37 -11.67
CA MET A 252 7.47 1.66 -11.62
C MET A 252 6.32 1.80 -12.64
N ALA A 253 6.26 0.93 -13.66
CA ALA A 253 5.08 0.83 -14.52
C ALA A 253 3.81 0.45 -13.73
N LEU A 254 3.94 -0.31 -12.63
CA LEU A 254 2.84 -0.68 -11.72
C LEU A 254 2.54 0.37 -10.65
N HIS A 255 3.26 1.50 -10.63
CA HIS A 255 3.05 2.51 -9.60
C HIS A 255 1.62 3.06 -9.62
N LYS A 256 0.98 3.19 -8.45
CA LYS A 256 -0.43 3.61 -8.34
C LYS A 256 -0.69 5.01 -8.88
N CYS A 257 0.23 5.95 -8.67
CA CYS A 257 0.19 7.29 -9.28
C CYS A 257 0.60 7.22 -10.75
N GLU A 258 -0.28 7.63 -11.65
CA GLU A 258 -0.06 7.60 -13.10
C GLU A 258 1.12 8.48 -13.53
N GLU A 259 1.23 9.67 -12.98
CA GLU A 259 2.32 10.61 -13.29
C GLU A 259 3.70 9.99 -13.01
N VAL A 260 3.86 9.31 -11.88
CA VAL A 260 5.10 8.61 -11.52
C VAL A 260 5.41 7.49 -12.51
N SER A 261 4.39 6.71 -12.89
CA SER A 261 4.52 5.63 -13.86
C SER A 261 4.94 6.12 -15.24
N LEU A 262 4.29 7.18 -15.74
CA LEU A 262 4.58 7.76 -17.05
C LEU A 262 5.99 8.37 -17.10
N ILE A 263 6.42 9.08 -16.05
CA ILE A 263 7.79 9.61 -15.96
C ILE A 263 8.81 8.47 -15.94
N ALA A 264 8.56 7.39 -15.21
CA ALA A 264 9.44 6.23 -15.20
C ALA A 264 9.56 5.58 -16.59
N LEU A 265 8.45 5.41 -17.31
CA LEU A 265 8.45 4.88 -18.68
C LEU A 265 9.21 5.79 -19.65
N GLN A 266 9.03 7.11 -19.54
CA GLN A 266 9.76 8.09 -20.35
C GLN A 266 11.27 8.05 -20.08
N VAL A 267 11.68 7.94 -18.81
CA VAL A 267 13.09 7.78 -18.43
C VAL A 267 13.64 6.46 -18.97
N LEU A 268 12.91 5.35 -18.81
CA LEU A 268 13.31 4.05 -19.38
C LEU A 268 13.50 4.09 -20.90
N GLU A 269 12.66 4.85 -21.62
CA GLU A 269 12.82 5.04 -23.08
C GLU A 269 14.15 5.72 -23.43
N ASN A 270 14.53 6.76 -22.66
CA ASN A 270 15.80 7.48 -22.86
C ASN A 270 17.02 6.62 -22.51
N PHE A 271 16.87 5.69 -21.57
CA PHE A 271 17.92 4.80 -21.07
C PHE A 271 17.69 3.35 -21.48
N ILE A 272 17.12 3.13 -22.67
CA ILE A 272 16.68 1.81 -23.12
C ILE A 272 17.81 0.76 -23.17
N ASP A 273 19.07 1.21 -23.34
CA ASP A 273 20.26 0.35 -23.34
C ASP A 273 20.58 -0.25 -21.97
N THR A 274 20.02 0.32 -20.90
CA THR A 274 20.18 -0.19 -19.53
C THR A 274 19.09 -1.17 -19.12
N LEU A 275 18.02 -1.30 -19.92
CA LEU A 275 16.90 -2.18 -19.62
C LEU A 275 17.32 -3.64 -19.81
N SER A 276 17.23 -4.42 -18.73
CA SER A 276 17.58 -5.83 -18.75
C SER A 276 16.51 -6.68 -19.46
N PRO A 277 16.84 -7.92 -19.83
CA PRO A 277 15.86 -8.88 -20.34
C PRO A 277 14.76 -9.20 -19.34
N THR A 278 15.09 -9.25 -18.05
CA THR A 278 14.12 -9.45 -16.95
C THR A 278 13.15 -8.29 -16.90
N GLY A 279 13.65 -7.04 -16.89
CA GLY A 279 12.83 -5.84 -16.96
C GLY A 279 11.92 -5.82 -18.18
N LEU A 280 12.42 -6.19 -19.36
CA LEU A 280 11.59 -6.28 -20.57
C LEU A 280 10.48 -7.34 -20.45
N ARG A 281 10.78 -8.53 -19.92
CA ARG A 281 9.75 -9.57 -19.69
C ARG A 281 8.67 -9.06 -18.75
N ARG A 282 9.05 -8.40 -17.65
CA ARG A 282 8.13 -7.76 -16.70
C ARG A 282 7.19 -6.78 -17.41
N LEU A 283 7.75 -5.85 -18.19
CA LEU A 283 6.98 -4.86 -18.97
C LEU A 283 5.97 -5.52 -19.91
N ILE A 284 6.36 -6.62 -20.56
CA ILE A 284 5.47 -7.39 -21.44
C ILE A 284 4.36 -8.07 -20.64
N SER A 285 4.71 -8.76 -19.55
CA SER A 285 3.76 -9.52 -18.71
C SER A 285 2.70 -8.61 -18.09
N MET A 286 3.10 -7.45 -17.56
CA MET A 286 2.17 -6.54 -16.89
C MET A 286 1.42 -5.59 -17.83
N ARG A 287 1.72 -5.60 -19.13
CA ARG A 287 1.10 -4.68 -20.11
C ARG A 287 -0.43 -4.67 -20.03
N ASN A 288 -1.03 -5.86 -19.93
CA ASN A 288 -2.49 -5.99 -19.91
C ASN A 288 -3.08 -5.82 -18.49
N TRP A 289 -2.25 -5.61 -17.47
CA TRP A 289 -2.70 -5.32 -16.11
C TRP A 289 -2.90 -3.82 -15.91
N LEU A 290 -2.23 -3.00 -16.74
CA LEU A 290 -2.27 -1.55 -16.65
C LEU A 290 -3.49 -0.94 -17.36
N PRO A 291 -3.99 0.21 -16.88
CA PRO A 291 -4.99 1.00 -17.58
C PRO A 291 -4.55 1.39 -18.99
N ALA A 292 -5.51 1.53 -19.90
CA ALA A 292 -5.26 1.85 -21.31
C ALA A 292 -4.49 3.17 -21.50
N SER A 293 -4.61 4.12 -20.57
CA SER A 293 -3.90 5.40 -20.60
C SER A 293 -2.37 5.24 -20.59
N ARG A 294 -1.85 4.14 -20.02
CA ARG A 294 -0.41 3.87 -19.92
C ARG A 294 0.14 3.02 -21.07
N HIS A 295 -0.72 2.47 -21.93
CA HIS A 295 -0.31 1.49 -22.95
C HIS A 295 0.58 2.10 -24.03
N THR A 296 0.38 3.36 -24.39
CA THR A 296 1.15 4.02 -25.47
C THR A 296 2.63 4.12 -25.10
N ASP A 297 2.94 4.71 -23.94
CA ASP A 297 4.33 4.88 -23.47
C ASP A 297 4.98 3.53 -23.18
N LEU A 298 4.24 2.60 -22.56
CA LEU A 298 4.73 1.26 -22.32
C LEU A 298 5.06 0.53 -23.64
N ASP A 299 4.20 0.63 -24.66
CA ASP A 299 4.44 0.02 -25.96
C ASP A 299 5.65 0.62 -26.67
N HIS A 300 5.91 1.91 -26.52
CA HIS A 300 7.12 2.54 -27.05
C HIS A 300 8.38 1.96 -26.41
N VAL A 301 8.42 1.87 -25.07
CA VAL A 301 9.53 1.25 -24.34
C VAL A 301 9.72 -0.20 -24.78
N ILE A 302 8.65 -1.02 -24.83
CA ILE A 302 8.73 -2.43 -25.24
C ILE A 302 9.25 -2.56 -26.67
N ARG A 303 8.78 -1.75 -27.62
CA ARG A 303 9.23 -1.80 -29.02
C ARG A 303 10.68 -1.35 -29.16
N ALA A 304 11.08 -0.29 -28.47
CA ALA A 304 12.46 0.20 -28.45
C ALA A 304 13.40 -0.87 -27.87
N ALA A 305 13.01 -1.48 -26.75
CA ALA A 305 13.76 -2.55 -26.09
C ALA A 305 13.92 -3.78 -26.99
N ARG A 306 12.83 -4.27 -27.61
CA ARG A 306 12.88 -5.43 -28.51
C ARG A 306 13.80 -5.23 -29.71
N THR A 307 13.88 -4.00 -30.21
CA THR A 307 14.74 -3.66 -31.36
C THR A 307 16.22 -3.72 -30.98
N ARG A 308 16.57 -3.36 -29.74
CA ARG A 308 17.97 -3.33 -29.26
C ARG A 308 18.41 -4.63 -28.57
N ASN A 309 17.49 -5.32 -27.90
CA ASN A 309 17.72 -6.55 -27.15
C ASN A 309 17.21 -7.80 -27.91
N SER A 310 17.24 -7.79 -29.25
CA SER A 310 16.69 -8.87 -30.08
C SER A 310 17.33 -10.24 -29.81
N GLU A 311 18.58 -10.25 -29.34
CA GLU A 311 19.30 -11.47 -28.95
C GLU A 311 18.95 -11.91 -27.52
N ALA A 312 18.75 -10.98 -26.58
CA ALA A 312 18.45 -11.29 -25.18
C ALA A 312 16.95 -11.59 -24.90
N CYS A 313 16.09 -11.43 -25.90
CA CYS A 313 14.71 -11.93 -25.87
C CYS A 313 14.62 -13.45 -26.05
N ASN A 314 15.72 -14.09 -26.48
CA ASN A 314 15.82 -15.53 -26.69
C ASN A 314 16.93 -16.05 -25.75
N GLU A 315 16.60 -16.94 -24.81
CA GLU A 315 17.50 -17.52 -23.78
C GLU A 315 17.70 -16.60 -22.55
N ASP A 316 17.46 -17.01 -21.30
CA ASP A 316 17.63 -18.32 -20.67
C ASP A 316 16.62 -18.51 -19.50
N ASP A 317 15.82 -19.58 -19.54
CA ASP A 317 14.94 -20.00 -18.43
C ASP A 317 15.74 -20.36 -17.15
N SER A 318 17.08 -20.49 -17.24
CA SER A 318 17.95 -20.81 -16.09
C SER A 318 18.07 -19.72 -15.02
N LEU A 319 17.58 -18.50 -15.30
CA LEU A 319 17.66 -17.37 -14.37
C LEU A 319 16.50 -17.33 -13.37
N VAL A 320 15.41 -18.05 -13.60
CA VAL A 320 14.35 -18.15 -12.60
C VAL A 320 14.81 -19.13 -11.52
N PRO A 321 14.76 -18.76 -10.23
CA PRO A 321 15.15 -19.69 -9.17
C PRO A 321 14.35 -20.99 -9.31
N GLU A 322 15.03 -22.14 -9.26
CA GLU A 322 14.33 -23.43 -9.21
C GLU A 322 13.49 -23.45 -7.93
N VAL A 323 12.18 -23.26 -8.09
CA VAL A 323 11.22 -23.20 -7.01
C VAL A 323 10.27 -24.39 -7.12
N GLU A 324 10.15 -25.11 -6.01
CA GLU A 324 9.16 -26.16 -5.80
C GLU A 324 7.97 -25.55 -5.05
N VAL A 325 6.78 -25.60 -5.64
CA VAL A 325 5.54 -25.29 -4.92
C VAL A 325 5.27 -26.40 -3.91
N VAL A 326 5.25 -26.03 -2.63
CA VAL A 326 4.98 -26.97 -1.53
C VAL A 326 3.49 -27.17 -1.35
N LYS A 327 2.70 -26.08 -1.39
CA LYS A 327 1.23 -26.10 -1.37
C LYS A 327 0.63 -24.73 -1.68
N HIS A 328 -0.60 -24.74 -2.17
CA HIS A 328 -1.47 -23.56 -2.25
C HIS A 328 -2.59 -23.67 -1.22
N LEU A 329 -2.97 -22.55 -0.62
CA LEU A 329 -4.12 -22.45 0.27
C LEU A 329 -5.05 -21.34 -0.23
N ALA A 330 -6.36 -21.55 -0.10
CA ALA A 330 -7.35 -20.50 -0.29
C ALA A 330 -8.24 -20.43 0.95
N SER A 331 -8.59 -19.22 1.39
CA SER A 331 -9.64 -19.05 2.39
C SER A 331 -11.02 -19.31 1.81
N SER A 332 -12.02 -19.45 2.69
CA SER A 332 -13.39 -19.16 2.30
C SER A 332 -13.50 -17.71 1.80
N ILE A 333 -14.47 -17.47 0.92
CA ILE A 333 -14.89 -16.13 0.52
C ILE A 333 -15.75 -15.57 1.67
N ASP A 334 -15.43 -14.40 2.17
CA ASP A 334 -16.19 -13.76 3.25
C ASP A 334 -17.44 -13.02 2.75
N GLY A 335 -18.24 -12.48 3.68
CA GLY A 335 -19.46 -11.72 3.35
C GLY A 335 -19.21 -10.47 2.49
N SER A 336 -17.99 -9.96 2.46
CA SER A 336 -17.59 -8.80 1.65
C SER A 336 -17.11 -9.17 0.25
N GLY A 337 -17.05 -10.47 -0.07
CA GLY A 337 -16.54 -11.00 -1.32
C GLY A 337 -15.00 -11.08 -1.37
N ALA A 338 -14.31 -11.02 -0.22
CA ALA A 338 -12.85 -11.11 -0.17
C ALA A 338 -12.37 -12.55 0.09
N GLN A 339 -11.24 -12.90 -0.52
CA GLN A 339 -10.59 -14.19 -0.38
C GLN A 339 -9.07 -14.02 -0.25
N ASN A 340 -8.47 -14.78 0.64
CA ASN A 340 -7.02 -14.90 0.77
C ASN A 340 -6.52 -16.09 -0.03
N ILE A 341 -5.52 -15.88 -0.87
CA ILE A 341 -4.78 -16.93 -1.57
C ILE A 341 -3.35 -16.95 -1.01
N MET A 342 -2.82 -18.14 -0.75
CA MET A 342 -1.46 -18.31 -0.23
C MET A 342 -0.72 -19.37 -1.02
N THR A 343 0.57 -19.13 -1.27
CA THR A 343 1.46 -20.17 -1.82
C THR A 343 2.70 -20.30 -0.96
N LEU A 344 2.96 -21.52 -0.49
CA LEU A 344 4.23 -21.87 0.13
C LEU A 344 5.15 -22.47 -0.92
N MET A 345 6.33 -21.89 -1.05
CA MET A 345 7.36 -22.25 -2.01
C MET A 345 8.64 -22.66 -1.31
N LYS A 346 9.44 -23.49 -1.98
CA LYS A 346 10.76 -23.92 -1.53
C LYS A 346 11.77 -23.72 -2.65
N SER A 347 12.94 -23.19 -2.30
CA SER A 347 14.10 -23.09 -3.19
C SER A 347 15.37 -23.50 -2.45
N LYS A 348 16.52 -23.41 -3.13
CA LYS A 348 17.84 -23.55 -2.50
C LYS A 348 18.09 -22.54 -1.36
N HIS A 349 17.36 -21.42 -1.34
CA HIS A 349 17.49 -20.36 -0.34
C HIS A 349 16.57 -20.56 0.88
N GLY A 350 15.72 -21.60 0.88
CA GLY A 350 14.79 -21.89 1.97
C GLY A 350 13.33 -21.90 1.51
N PHE A 351 12.44 -21.40 2.34
CA PHE A 351 11.01 -21.33 2.09
C PHE A 351 10.55 -19.88 2.01
N LYS A 352 9.60 -19.60 1.12
CA LYS A 352 8.96 -18.28 0.97
C LYS A 352 7.46 -18.48 0.88
N ILE A 353 6.70 -17.58 1.50
CA ILE A 353 5.24 -17.56 1.39
C ILE A 353 4.79 -16.28 0.69
N PHE A 354 3.87 -16.44 -0.25
CA PHE A 354 3.06 -15.34 -0.77
C PHE A 354 1.68 -15.42 -0.15
N VAL A 355 1.12 -14.26 0.19
CA VAL A 355 -0.27 -14.08 0.64
C VAL A 355 -0.84 -12.91 -0.13
N GLY A 356 -1.97 -13.13 -0.82
CA GLY A 356 -2.68 -12.06 -1.51
C GLY A 356 -4.15 -12.05 -1.18
N VAL A 357 -4.73 -10.86 -1.19
CA VAL A 357 -6.16 -10.62 -0.98
C VAL A 357 -6.78 -10.20 -2.30
N VAL A 358 -7.72 -11.00 -2.77
CA VAL A 358 -8.56 -10.69 -3.94
C VAL A 358 -9.98 -10.42 -3.45
N LYS A 359 -10.62 -9.38 -3.98
CA LYS A 359 -12.01 -9.03 -3.64
C LYS A 359 -12.86 -8.94 -4.91
N GLU A 360 -14.05 -9.51 -4.84
CA GLU A 360 -15.02 -9.48 -5.94
C GLU A 360 -15.26 -8.05 -6.44
N ASN A 361 -15.29 -7.87 -7.77
CA ASN A 361 -15.48 -6.58 -8.45
C ASN A 361 -14.40 -5.50 -8.18
N ILE A 362 -13.37 -5.82 -7.38
CA ILE A 362 -12.25 -4.94 -7.07
C ILE A 362 -10.93 -5.51 -7.62
N GLY A 363 -10.69 -6.81 -7.45
CA GLY A 363 -9.47 -7.51 -7.89
C GLY A 363 -8.46 -7.72 -6.77
N TRP A 364 -7.19 -7.88 -7.13
CA TRP A 364 -6.09 -7.96 -6.17
C TRP A 364 -5.90 -6.61 -5.49
N ILE A 365 -6.14 -6.55 -4.18
CA ILE A 365 -6.03 -5.32 -3.38
C ILE A 365 -4.65 -5.25 -2.74
N ASP A 366 -4.12 -6.39 -2.30
CA ASP A 366 -2.83 -6.46 -1.66
C ASP A 366 -2.18 -7.82 -1.92
N VAL A 367 -0.87 -7.80 -2.06
CA VAL A 367 -0.04 -8.99 -2.15
C VAL A 367 1.22 -8.73 -1.34
N TRP A 368 1.53 -9.68 -0.47
CA TRP A 368 2.70 -9.63 0.37
C TRP A 368 3.49 -10.93 0.23
N SER A 369 4.80 -10.82 0.38
CA SER A 369 5.69 -11.98 0.39
C SER A 369 6.63 -11.93 1.59
N SER A 370 6.92 -13.10 2.16
CA SER A 370 7.96 -13.19 3.20
C SER A 370 9.36 -13.13 2.59
N ASP A 371 10.35 -12.88 3.43
CA ASP A 371 11.74 -13.23 3.09
C ASP A 371 11.89 -14.75 2.95
N TRP A 372 12.94 -15.17 2.25
CA TRP A 372 13.38 -16.57 2.29
C TRP A 372 13.79 -16.94 3.71
N SER A 373 13.13 -17.95 4.27
CA SER A 373 13.29 -18.34 5.67
C SER A 373 13.21 -19.84 5.88
N THR A 374 13.16 -20.28 7.13
CA THR A 374 12.94 -21.67 7.49
C THR A 374 11.48 -22.08 7.24
N LYS A 375 11.25 -23.36 6.94
CA LYS A 375 9.90 -23.93 6.84
C LYS A 375 9.04 -23.61 8.07
N THR A 376 9.62 -23.74 9.26
CA THR A 376 8.94 -23.49 10.53
C THR A 376 8.47 -22.04 10.68
N ALA A 377 9.24 -21.07 10.20
CA ALA A 377 8.84 -19.66 10.20
C ALA A 377 7.66 -19.42 9.25
N CYS A 378 7.71 -19.95 8.03
CA CYS A 378 6.62 -19.85 7.05
C CYS A 378 5.34 -20.55 7.54
N GLU A 379 5.46 -21.74 8.13
CA GLU A 379 4.32 -22.46 8.73
C GLU A 379 3.74 -21.76 9.96
N ARG A 380 4.54 -20.95 10.67
CA ARG A 380 4.02 -20.12 11.76
C ARG A 380 3.14 -18.99 11.20
N ILE A 381 3.51 -18.40 10.07
CA ILE A 381 2.69 -17.39 9.37
C ILE A 381 1.36 -18.02 8.94
N ILE A 382 1.40 -19.16 8.25
CA ILE A 382 0.19 -19.90 7.84
C ILE A 382 -0.71 -20.20 9.03
N ARG A 383 -0.14 -20.75 10.11
CA ARG A 383 -0.90 -21.05 11.34
C ARG A 383 -1.48 -19.81 12.00
N SER A 384 -0.84 -18.65 11.86
CA SER A 384 -1.38 -17.39 12.37
C SER A 384 -2.64 -16.98 11.61
N PHE A 385 -2.61 -17.05 10.27
CA PHE A 385 -3.81 -16.80 9.45
C PHE A 385 -4.93 -17.81 9.75
N GLN A 386 -4.59 -19.09 9.87
CA GLN A 386 -5.55 -20.16 10.15
C GLN A 386 -6.24 -20.07 11.51
N LYS A 387 -5.76 -19.23 12.43
CA LYS A 387 -6.47 -18.93 13.69
C LYS A 387 -7.68 -18.03 13.48
N SER A 388 -7.67 -17.21 12.44
CA SER A 388 -8.68 -16.19 12.18
C SER A 388 -9.55 -16.53 10.98
N ILE A 389 -9.01 -17.28 10.01
CA ILE A 389 -9.67 -17.54 8.74
C ILE A 389 -9.52 -19.02 8.40
N PHE A 390 -10.63 -19.66 8.04
CA PHE A 390 -10.62 -21.03 7.55
C PHE A 390 -9.98 -21.09 6.16
N THR A 391 -9.06 -22.03 5.94
CA THR A 391 -8.35 -22.22 4.66
C THR A 391 -8.34 -23.68 4.23
N LEU A 392 -8.47 -23.92 2.94
CA LEU A 392 -8.34 -25.23 2.31
C LEU A 392 -7.12 -25.27 1.39
N GLU A 393 -6.55 -26.45 1.22
CA GLU A 393 -5.55 -26.67 0.17
C GLU A 393 -6.24 -26.69 -1.20
N VAL A 394 -5.66 -25.98 -2.17
CA VAL A 394 -6.20 -25.84 -3.52
C VAL A 394 -5.15 -26.23 -4.56
N THR A 395 -5.60 -26.50 -5.78
CA THR A 395 -4.71 -26.88 -6.88
C THR A 395 -4.08 -25.64 -7.54
N GLN A 396 -3.05 -25.86 -8.35
CA GLN A 396 -2.43 -24.79 -9.14
C GLN A 396 -3.43 -24.20 -10.15
N GLU A 397 -4.29 -25.01 -10.74
CA GLU A 397 -5.32 -24.57 -11.69
C GLU A 397 -6.29 -23.57 -11.04
N TYR A 398 -6.63 -23.78 -9.76
CA TYR A 398 -7.44 -22.82 -9.00
C TYR A 398 -6.72 -21.49 -8.78
N VAL A 399 -5.42 -21.53 -8.50
CA VAL A 399 -4.59 -20.33 -8.34
C VAL A 399 -4.49 -19.56 -9.67
N GLU A 400 -4.28 -20.25 -10.79
CA GLU A 400 -4.27 -19.63 -12.12
C GLU A 400 -5.63 -19.02 -12.48
N PHE A 401 -6.73 -19.72 -12.14
CA PHE A 401 -8.08 -19.21 -12.30
C PHE A 401 -8.28 -17.89 -11.53
N ILE A 402 -7.99 -17.87 -10.23
CA ILE A 402 -8.23 -16.70 -9.39
C ILE A 402 -7.27 -15.55 -9.71
N PHE A 403 -6.04 -15.84 -10.16
CA PHE A 403 -5.10 -14.84 -10.66
C PHE A 403 -5.70 -14.06 -11.83
N ARG A 404 -6.20 -14.78 -12.84
CA ARG A 404 -6.76 -14.17 -14.05
C ARG A 404 -8.10 -13.47 -13.80
N LEU A 405 -8.95 -14.04 -12.93
CA LEU A 405 -10.21 -13.42 -12.51
C LEU A 405 -9.98 -12.16 -11.68
N GLY A 406 -9.04 -12.20 -10.73
CA GLY A 406 -8.66 -11.04 -9.93
C GLY A 406 -8.12 -9.90 -10.80
N LEU A 407 -7.26 -10.19 -11.77
CA LEU A 407 -6.77 -9.20 -12.74
C LEU A 407 -7.90 -8.63 -13.63
N HIS A 408 -8.91 -9.45 -13.97
CA HIS A 408 -10.08 -8.95 -14.66
C HIS A 408 -10.85 -7.94 -13.81
N TRP A 409 -11.08 -8.22 -12.53
CA TRP A 409 -11.68 -7.25 -11.63
C TRP A 409 -10.82 -6.00 -11.43
N ASN A 410 -9.48 -6.13 -11.35
CA ASN A 410 -8.57 -4.99 -11.34
C ASN A 410 -8.75 -4.09 -12.56
N SER A 411 -8.95 -4.68 -13.76
CA SER A 411 -9.18 -3.91 -14.99
C SER A 411 -10.51 -3.14 -14.99
N ILE A 412 -11.52 -3.64 -14.28
CA ILE A 412 -12.82 -2.98 -14.11
C ILE A 412 -12.73 -1.88 -13.07
N SER A 413 -12.05 -2.14 -11.95
CA SER A 413 -11.92 -1.22 -10.82
C SER A 413 -10.85 -0.14 -11.03
N ASN A 414 -10.01 -0.27 -12.06
CA ASN A 414 -8.81 0.53 -12.29
C ASN A 414 -7.78 0.48 -11.14
N ILE A 415 -7.82 -0.58 -10.31
CA ILE A 415 -6.80 -0.82 -9.29
C ILE A 415 -5.66 -1.61 -9.92
N ILE A 416 -4.44 -1.10 -9.80
CA ILE A 416 -3.23 -1.77 -10.30
C ILE A 416 -2.73 -2.74 -9.24
N PRO A 417 -2.45 -4.01 -9.57
CA PRO A 417 -1.88 -4.96 -8.62
C PRO A 417 -0.48 -4.53 -8.19
N LYS A 418 -0.12 -4.80 -6.93
CA LYS A 418 1.22 -4.51 -6.42
C LYS A 418 2.31 -5.34 -7.13
N PRO A 419 3.56 -4.85 -7.23
CA PRO A 419 4.68 -5.59 -7.82
C PRO A 419 4.91 -6.98 -7.23
N GLU A 420 4.57 -7.24 -5.97
CA GLU A 420 4.66 -8.57 -5.35
C GLU A 420 3.79 -9.60 -6.06
N PHE A 421 2.69 -9.18 -6.70
CA PHE A 421 1.90 -10.05 -7.55
C PHE A 421 2.72 -10.53 -8.75
N LEU A 422 3.47 -9.63 -9.39
CA LEU A 422 4.39 -10.00 -10.47
C LEU A 422 5.48 -10.96 -9.97
N HIS A 423 6.06 -10.71 -8.80
CA HIS A 423 7.03 -11.63 -8.18
C HIS A 423 6.43 -13.03 -7.98
N TRP A 424 5.19 -13.11 -7.49
CA TRP A 424 4.50 -14.38 -7.30
C TRP A 424 4.30 -15.12 -8.63
N VAL A 425 3.85 -14.40 -9.66
CA VAL A 425 3.65 -14.92 -11.02
C VAL A 425 4.96 -15.40 -11.63
N GLU A 426 6.06 -14.65 -11.46
CA GLU A 426 7.40 -15.01 -11.94
C GLU A 426 7.90 -16.32 -11.31
N LEU A 427 7.73 -16.50 -10.00
CA LEU A 427 8.18 -17.72 -9.31
C LEU A 427 7.29 -18.94 -9.59
N LEU A 428 6.07 -18.75 -10.06
CA LEU A 428 5.20 -19.82 -10.56
C LEU A 428 5.47 -20.17 -12.04
N HIS A 429 6.39 -19.46 -12.70
CA HIS A 429 6.69 -19.59 -14.13
C HIS A 429 5.49 -19.33 -15.07
N ASP A 430 4.40 -18.72 -14.61
CA ASP A 430 3.27 -18.32 -15.46
C ASP A 430 3.50 -16.90 -16.01
N THR A 431 4.44 -16.73 -16.93
CA THR A 431 4.79 -15.39 -17.46
C THR A 431 3.68 -14.74 -18.31
N GLN A 432 2.52 -15.40 -18.50
CA GLN A 432 1.39 -14.91 -19.32
C GLN A 432 0.04 -14.98 -18.58
N VAL A 433 0.04 -14.65 -17.29
CA VAL A 433 -1.19 -14.34 -16.55
C VAL A 433 -1.78 -13.05 -17.12
N ASN A 434 -2.90 -13.16 -17.84
CA ASN A 434 -3.63 -12.03 -18.40
C ASN A 434 -5.04 -11.97 -17.78
N PRO A 435 -5.63 -10.77 -17.65
CA PRO A 435 -7.01 -10.62 -17.19
C PRO A 435 -7.97 -11.48 -18.02
N ARG A 436 -8.82 -12.26 -17.35
CA ARG A 436 -9.85 -13.09 -17.98
C ARG A 436 -11.13 -13.09 -17.16
N SER A 437 -12.26 -12.79 -17.80
CA SER A 437 -13.58 -13.11 -17.28
C SER A 437 -13.91 -14.57 -17.57
N PHE A 438 -14.61 -15.23 -16.66
CA PHE A 438 -15.07 -16.60 -16.83
C PHE A 438 -16.59 -16.62 -16.97
N ASP A 439 -17.10 -17.33 -17.97
CA ASP A 439 -18.53 -17.49 -18.21
C ASP A 439 -19.08 -18.78 -17.58
N ALA A 440 -20.37 -19.05 -17.77
CA ALA A 440 -21.01 -20.23 -17.21
C ALA A 440 -20.38 -21.55 -17.69
N ASP A 441 -19.95 -21.61 -18.95
CA ASP A 441 -19.34 -22.82 -19.53
C ASP A 441 -17.95 -23.06 -18.92
N ASP A 442 -17.20 -21.99 -18.68
CA ASP A 442 -15.93 -22.06 -17.94
C ASP A 442 -16.13 -22.62 -16.52
N TYR A 443 -17.17 -22.20 -15.80
CA TYR A 443 -17.47 -22.73 -14.47
C TYR A 443 -17.89 -24.20 -14.50
N VAL A 444 -18.69 -24.60 -15.49
CA VAL A 444 -19.06 -26.01 -15.70
C VAL A 444 -17.80 -26.86 -15.89
N TYR A 445 -16.86 -26.40 -16.71
CA TYR A 445 -15.59 -27.07 -16.92
C TYR A 445 -14.73 -27.12 -15.64
N LEU A 446 -14.57 -26.00 -14.94
CA LEU A 446 -13.75 -25.92 -13.72
C LEU A 446 -14.27 -26.79 -12.58
N LEU A 447 -15.59 -26.91 -12.46
CA LEU A 447 -16.25 -27.70 -11.43
C LEU A 447 -16.46 -29.17 -11.85
N ASP A 448 -15.97 -29.56 -13.04
CA ASP A 448 -16.19 -30.88 -13.64
C ASP A 448 -17.67 -31.30 -13.61
N LEU A 449 -18.55 -30.33 -13.89
CA LEU A 449 -19.99 -30.55 -13.94
C LEU A 449 -20.37 -31.11 -15.30
N ASP A 450 -21.18 -32.15 -15.32
CA ASP A 450 -21.87 -32.57 -16.54
C ASP A 450 -23.12 -31.71 -16.73
N PRO A 451 -23.14 -30.78 -17.71
CA PRO A 451 -24.25 -29.86 -17.91
C PRO A 451 -25.55 -30.57 -18.32
N ASP A 452 -25.46 -31.79 -18.87
CA ASP A 452 -26.60 -32.60 -19.27
C ASP A 452 -27.15 -33.46 -18.11
N THR A 453 -26.37 -33.64 -17.04
CA THR A 453 -26.81 -34.36 -15.85
C THR A 453 -27.66 -33.46 -14.95
N LYS A 454 -28.97 -33.48 -15.19
CA LYS A 454 -29.93 -32.83 -14.27
C LYS A 454 -30.01 -33.60 -12.95
N PRO A 455 -29.86 -32.93 -11.79
CA PRO A 455 -30.02 -33.59 -10.51
C PRO A 455 -31.46 -34.09 -10.35
N THR A 456 -31.61 -35.32 -9.89
CA THR A 456 -32.92 -35.91 -9.60
C THR A 456 -33.59 -35.18 -8.42
N PRO A 457 -34.93 -35.22 -8.29
CA PRO A 457 -35.62 -34.66 -7.13
C PRO A 457 -35.16 -35.25 -5.77
N PHE A 458 -34.53 -36.43 -5.79
CA PHE A 458 -33.90 -37.01 -4.60
C PHE A 458 -32.57 -36.34 -4.28
N GLN A 459 -31.68 -36.19 -5.27
CA GLN A 459 -30.39 -35.49 -5.10
C GLN A 459 -30.58 -34.03 -4.70
N ILE A 460 -31.60 -33.34 -5.24
CA ILE A 460 -31.95 -31.97 -4.82
C ILE A 460 -32.31 -31.95 -3.33
N ARG A 461 -33.19 -32.85 -2.87
CA ARG A 461 -33.57 -32.92 -1.45
C ARG A 461 -32.37 -33.26 -0.56
N GLN A 462 -31.57 -34.23 -0.95
CA GLN A 462 -30.36 -34.59 -0.22
C GLN A 462 -29.36 -33.42 -0.13
N GLY A 463 -29.19 -32.67 -1.23
CA GLY A 463 -28.36 -31.47 -1.26
C GLY A 463 -28.89 -30.37 -0.34
N MET A 464 -30.21 -30.13 -0.35
CA MET A 464 -30.86 -29.15 0.53
C MET A 464 -30.79 -29.55 2.02
N ASP A 465 -30.97 -30.83 2.33
CA ASP A 465 -30.85 -31.36 3.70
C ASP A 465 -29.42 -31.24 4.21
N ALA A 466 -28.42 -31.47 3.33
CA ALA A 466 -27.01 -31.28 3.65
C ALA A 466 -26.66 -29.79 3.80
N SER A 467 -27.14 -28.92 2.92
CA SER A 467 -26.85 -27.49 2.96
C SER A 467 -27.44 -26.81 4.20
N GLY A 468 -28.58 -27.30 4.70
CA GLY A 468 -29.16 -26.86 5.98
C GLY A 468 -28.25 -27.12 7.19
N GLN A 469 -27.25 -27.99 7.07
CA GLN A 469 -26.28 -28.30 8.13
C GLN A 469 -24.93 -27.61 7.94
N TRP A 470 -24.70 -26.95 6.80
CA TRP A 470 -23.40 -26.34 6.47
C TRP A 470 -22.95 -25.30 7.49
N LEU A 471 -23.85 -24.44 7.97
CA LEU A 471 -23.51 -23.44 9.00
C LEU A 471 -23.14 -24.07 10.36
N ARG A 472 -23.56 -25.32 10.61
CA ARG A 472 -23.29 -26.05 11.86
C ARG A 472 -22.07 -26.97 11.77
N GLN A 473 -21.72 -27.40 10.56
CA GLN A 473 -20.70 -28.42 10.32
C GLN A 473 -19.49 -27.91 9.55
N GLY A 474 -19.65 -26.83 8.79
CA GLY A 474 -18.61 -26.22 8.01
C GLY A 474 -17.72 -25.36 8.89
N GLU A 475 -16.45 -25.71 8.99
CA GLU A 475 -15.43 -24.88 9.66
C GLU A 475 -15.31 -23.49 9.00
N PHE A 476 -15.69 -23.37 7.73
CA PHE A 476 -15.79 -22.11 7.01
C PHE A 476 -16.82 -21.14 7.61
N ALA A 477 -17.87 -21.63 8.29
CA ALA A 477 -18.96 -20.80 8.79
C ALA A 477 -18.58 -19.97 10.01
N ALA A 478 -17.47 -20.30 10.69
CA ALA A 478 -17.00 -19.58 11.87
C ALA A 478 -16.45 -18.16 11.54
N GLY A 479 -16.13 -17.87 10.27
CA GLY A 479 -15.54 -16.60 9.83
C GLY A 479 -16.33 -15.87 8.74
N TRP A 480 -17.54 -16.31 8.39
CA TRP A 480 -18.35 -15.69 7.32
C TRP A 480 -19.01 -14.37 7.78
N PHE A 481 -19.31 -14.22 9.07
CA PHE A 481 -20.14 -13.12 9.53
C PHE A 481 -19.40 -11.77 9.49
N GLU A 482 -19.94 -10.82 8.74
CA GLU A 482 -19.69 -9.41 8.99
C GLU A 482 -20.36 -9.03 10.33
N ALA A 483 -19.59 -8.37 11.20
CA ALA A 483 -20.10 -7.79 12.44
C ALA A 483 -19.81 -6.28 12.42
N GLY A 484 -20.77 -5.49 12.89
CA GLY A 484 -20.62 -4.04 12.98
C GLY A 484 -21.95 -3.30 12.83
N ASP A 485 -21.94 -2.02 13.19
CA ASP A 485 -23.11 -1.13 13.25
C ASP A 485 -23.93 -1.13 11.94
N HIS A 486 -23.30 -1.39 10.79
CA HIS A 486 -24.00 -1.44 9.51
C HIS A 486 -24.84 -2.69 9.30
N VAL A 487 -24.39 -3.83 9.80
CA VAL A 487 -25.16 -5.08 9.75
C VAL A 487 -26.35 -4.96 10.68
N GLU A 488 -26.15 -4.37 11.87
CA GLU A 488 -27.22 -4.06 12.81
C GLU A 488 -28.22 -3.07 12.19
N THR A 489 -27.75 -1.98 11.58
CA THR A 489 -28.61 -1.01 10.89
C THR A 489 -29.39 -1.64 9.74
N TYR A 490 -28.78 -2.54 8.94
CA TYR A 490 -29.45 -3.25 7.86
C TYR A 490 -30.51 -4.24 8.39
N ILE A 491 -30.18 -4.98 9.45
CA ILE A 491 -31.12 -5.89 10.12
C ILE A 491 -32.32 -5.12 10.69
N GLU A 492 -32.08 -3.95 11.29
CA GLU A 492 -33.11 -3.12 11.90
C GLU A 492 -34.02 -2.42 10.89
N ASN A 493 -33.51 -2.08 9.70
CA ASN A 493 -34.26 -1.27 8.73
C ASN A 493 -34.83 -2.06 7.53
N ASP A 494 -34.20 -3.16 7.11
CA ASP A 494 -34.49 -3.80 5.82
C ASP A 494 -34.92 -5.28 5.92
N ILE A 495 -35.05 -5.84 7.13
CA ILE A 495 -35.71 -7.15 7.32
C ILE A 495 -37.15 -6.89 7.75
N PRO A 496 -38.15 -7.16 6.88
CA PRO A 496 -39.55 -7.13 7.30
C PRO A 496 -39.77 -8.23 8.35
N ASP A 497 -40.49 -7.89 9.43
CA ASP A 497 -40.96 -8.85 10.46
C ASP A 497 -41.58 -10.14 9.90
#